data_AF-A0A7K0S3X7-F1
#
_entry.id   AF-A0A7K0S3X7-F1
#
_cell.length_a   1.000
_cell.length_b   1.000
_cell.length_c   1.000
_cell.angle_alpha   90.00
_cell.angle_beta   90.00
_cell.angle_gamma   90.00
#
_symmetry.space_group_name_H-M   'P 1'
#
loop_
_entity.id
_entity.type
_entity.pdbx_description
1 polymer ?
#
loop_
_entity_poly.entity_id
_entity_poly.type
_entity_poly.pdbx_seq_one_letter_code
_entity_poly.pdbx_strand_id
1 'polypeptide(L)' 'NIDTDTQYAFTRPVVDHIFKNYDGVLKIDGEVGNKKAYDPRAWGKLAEAGMAARVAHACEDLRSTGTSIKK' A
#
# COMPACT_ATOMS: atom_id res chain seq x y z
N ASN A 1 -20.66 0.60 -0.59
CA ASN A 1 -19.63 -0.46 -0.61
C ASN A 1 -18.55 -0.06 -1.58
N ILE A 2 -17.31 -0.07 -1.13
CA ILE A 2 -16.12 0.31 -1.92
C ILE A 2 -15.09 -0.77 -1.64
N ASP A 3 -14.88 -1.68 -2.59
CA ASP A 3 -14.02 -2.86 -2.43
C ASP A 3 -12.97 -2.92 -3.54
N THR A 4 -13.37 -3.03 -4.81
CA THR A 4 -12.42 -3.08 -5.94
C THR A 4 -11.46 -1.89 -5.96
N ASP A 5 -11.95 -0.69 -5.66
CA ASP A 5 -11.10 0.51 -5.60
C ASP A 5 -10.08 0.44 -4.47
N THR A 6 -10.46 -0.07 -3.29
CA THR A 6 -9.54 -0.20 -2.15
C THR A 6 -8.56 -1.35 -2.37
N GLN A 7 -8.99 -2.45 -3.00
CA GLN A 7 -8.11 -3.52 -3.47
C GLN A 7 -7.04 -2.98 -4.42
N TYR A 8 -7.43 -2.20 -5.43
CA TYR A 8 -6.48 -1.59 -6.36
C TYR A 8 -5.53 -0.61 -5.66
N ALA A 9 -6.07 0.27 -4.80
CA ALA A 9 -5.28 1.25 -4.05
C ALA A 9 -4.26 0.59 -3.09
N PHE A 10 -4.58 -0.58 -2.55
CA PHE A 10 -3.66 -1.38 -1.73
C PHE A 10 -2.58 -2.06 -2.58
N THR A 11 -2.97 -2.73 -3.67
CA THR A 11 -2.04 -3.52 -4.50
C THR A 11 -1.09 -2.64 -5.32
N ARG A 12 -1.55 -1.49 -5.82
CA ARG A 12 -0.78 -0.61 -6.71
C ARG A 12 0.61 -0.21 -6.17
N PRO A 13 0.77 0.25 -4.91
CA PRO A 13 2.08 0.56 -4.35
C PRO A 13 2.92 -0.67 -4.00
N VAL A 14 2.31 -1.83 -3.70
CA VAL A 14 3.06 -3.09 -3.52
C VAL A 14 3.77 -3.45 -4.82
N VAL A 15 3.01 -3.49 -5.92
CA VAL A 15 3.54 -3.81 -7.25
C VAL A 15 4.64 -2.82 -7.67
N ASP A 16 4.46 -1.53 -7.39
CA ASP A 16 5.48 -0.51 -7.63
C ASP A 16 6.78 -0.78 -6.87
N HIS A 17 6.69 -1.09 -5.57
CA HIS A 17 7.84 -1.41 -4.71
C HIS A 17 8.56 -2.66 -5.20
N ILE A 18 7.83 -3.72 -5.54
CA ILE A 18 8.41 -4.96 -6.04
C ILE A 18 9.17 -4.72 -7.35
N PHE A 19 8.58 -4.01 -8.31
CA PHE A 19 9.26 -3.77 -9.59
C PHE A 19 10.49 -2.88 -9.46
N LYS A 20 10.43 -1.83 -8.62
CA LYS A 20 11.57 -0.93 -8.40
C LYS A 20 12.71 -1.58 -7.60
N ASN A 21 12.44 -2.64 -6.84
CA ASN A 21 13.42 -3.31 -5.99
C ASN A 21 13.55 -4.80 -6.34
N TYR A 22 13.34 -5.17 -7.60
CA TYR A 22 13.21 -6.56 -8.06
C TYR A 22 14.37 -7.46 -7.62
N ASP A 23 15.61 -7.00 -7.83
CA ASP A 23 16.86 -7.66 -7.43
C ASP A 23 17.08 -7.66 -5.90
N GLY A 24 16.50 -6.69 -5.19
CA GLY A 24 16.53 -6.62 -3.74
C GLY A 24 15.48 -7.49 -3.04
N VAL A 25 14.34 -7.75 -3.68
CA VAL A 25 13.28 -8.62 -3.11
C VAL A 25 13.49 -10.10 -3.41
N LEU A 26 14.31 -10.42 -4.41
CA LEU A 26 14.69 -11.77 -4.79
C LEU A 26 16.16 -12.06 -4.46
N LYS A 27 16.52 -13.35 -4.50
CA LYS A 27 17.91 -13.81 -4.52
C LYS A 27 18.27 -14.14 -5.97
N ILE A 28 19.12 -13.34 -6.59
CA ILE A 28 19.46 -13.43 -8.02
C ILE A 28 20.98 -13.48 -8.16
N ASP A 29 21.50 -14.25 -9.11
CA ASP A 29 22.93 -14.31 -9.48
C ASP A 29 23.91 -14.56 -8.31
N GLY A 30 23.47 -15.29 -7.28
CA GLY A 30 24.27 -15.62 -6.10
C GLY A 30 24.17 -14.62 -4.94
N GLU A 31 23.44 -13.51 -5.13
CA GLU A 31 23.16 -12.53 -4.07
C GLU A 31 22.11 -13.03 -3.07
N VAL A 32 22.13 -12.47 -1.87
CA VAL A 32 21.24 -12.88 -0.76
C VAL A 32 19.96 -12.04 -0.63
N GLY A 33 19.76 -11.09 -1.55
CA GLY A 33 18.68 -10.10 -1.51
C GLY A 33 18.93 -8.99 -0.47
N ASN A 34 18.04 -8.00 -0.45
CA ASN A 34 18.10 -6.85 0.45
C ASN A 34 16.98 -6.89 1.49
N LYS A 35 17.35 -7.08 2.76
CA LYS A 35 16.41 -7.11 3.89
C LYS A 35 15.47 -5.91 3.93
N LYS A 36 15.95 -4.71 3.60
CA LYS A 36 15.10 -3.51 3.62
C LYS A 36 14.06 -3.51 2.49
N ALA A 37 14.31 -4.25 1.42
CA ALA A 37 13.39 -4.37 0.29
C ALA A 37 12.37 -5.50 0.49
N TYR A 38 12.81 -6.68 0.95
CA TYR A 38 11.92 -7.83 1.11
C TYR A 38 11.14 -7.84 2.43
N ASP A 39 11.55 -7.08 3.45
CA ASP A 39 10.81 -6.98 4.72
C ASP A 39 9.36 -6.57 4.42
N PRO A 40 8.35 -7.37 4.80
CA PRO A 40 6.96 -7.10 4.46
C PRO A 40 6.47 -5.72 4.92
N ARG A 41 7.07 -5.17 5.96
CA ARG A 41 6.70 -3.84 6.48
C ARG A 41 7.09 -2.71 5.54
N ALA A 42 8.09 -2.92 4.68
CA ALA A 42 8.54 -1.91 3.72
C ALA A 42 7.45 -1.59 2.69
N TRP A 43 6.92 -2.61 2.02
CA TRP A 43 5.83 -2.45 1.05
C TRP A 43 4.45 -2.44 1.70
N GLY A 44 4.26 -3.14 2.83
CA GLY A 44 3.00 -3.15 3.57
C GLY A 44 2.59 -1.77 4.07
N LYS A 45 3.55 -0.97 4.58
CA LYS A 45 3.29 0.43 4.96
C LYS A 45 2.81 1.28 3.78
N LEU A 46 3.36 1.06 2.60
CA LEU A 46 2.96 1.78 1.38
C LEU A 46 1.55 1.35 0.92
N ALA A 47 1.24 0.06 1.04
CA ALA A 47 -0.08 -0.50 0.73
C ALA A 47 -1.18 0.07 1.65
N GLU A 48 -0.94 0.06 2.96
CA GLU A 48 -1.84 0.64 3.95
C GLU A 48 -2.05 2.14 3.72
N ALA A 49 -0.99 2.89 3.43
CA ALA A 49 -1.09 4.32 3.12
C ALA A 49 -1.92 4.58 1.84
N GLY A 50 -1.72 3.79 0.78
CA GLY A 50 -2.50 3.90 -0.46
C GLY A 50 -3.98 3.61 -0.26
N MET A 51 -4.31 2.54 0.46
CA MET A 51 -5.70 2.20 0.79
C MET A 51 -6.33 3.25 1.71
N ALA A 52 -5.61 3.74 2.73
CA ALA A 52 -6.09 4.77 3.64
C ALA A 52 -6.42 6.08 2.90
N ALA A 53 -5.57 6.49 1.95
CA ALA A 53 -5.85 7.65 1.09
C ALA A 53 -7.14 7.44 0.26
N ARG A 54 -7.36 6.24 -0.29
CA ARG A 54 -8.60 5.93 -1.03
C ARG A 54 -9.84 5.98 -0.14
N VAL A 55 -9.74 5.50 1.10
CA VAL A 55 -10.82 5.58 2.10
C VAL A 55 -11.08 7.03 2.51
N ALA A 56 -10.05 7.85 2.72
CA ALA A 56 -10.22 9.27 3.02
C ALA A 56 -10.99 9.99 1.91
N HIS A 57 -10.64 9.74 0.64
CA HIS A 57 -11.39 10.26 -0.51
C HIS A 57 -12.84 9.77 -0.53
N ALA A 58 -13.10 8.51 -0.16
CA ALA A 58 -14.46 8.00 -0.05
C ALA A 58 -15.30 8.72 1.03
N CYS A 59 -14.68 9.14 2.14
CA CYS A 59 -15.37 9.95 3.15
C CYS A 59 -15.78 11.33 2.59
N GLU A 60 -14.98 11.91 1.70
CA GLU A 60 -15.31 13.15 1.00
C GLU A 60 -16.48 12.94 0.01
N ASP A 61 -16.39 11.89 -0.82
CA ASP A 61 -17.46 11.49 -1.77
C ASP A 61 -18.81 11.31 -1.07
N LEU A 62 -18.80 10.69 0.11
CA LEU A 62 -19.98 10.37 0.91
C LEU A 62 -20.35 11.47 1.91
N ARG A 63 -19.61 12.59 1.93
CA ARG A 63 -19.82 13.76 2.80
C ARG A 63 -19.80 13.43 4.30
N SER A 64 -19.00 12.43 4.71
CA SER A 64 -18.80 12.05 6.12
C SER A 64 -17.51 12.60 6.72
N THR A 65 -16.67 13.28 5.93
CA THR A 65 -15.46 13.94 6.43
C THR A 65 -15.80 14.92 7.54
N GLY A 66 -15.12 14.78 8.69
CA GLY A 66 -15.31 15.65 9.84
C GLY A 66 -16.57 15.37 10.68
N THR A 67 -17.37 14.35 10.36
CA THR A 67 -18.61 14.04 11.10
C THR A 67 -18.44 12.90 12.10
N SER A 68 -17.23 12.66 12.61
CA SER A 68 -16.98 11.64 13.64
C SER A 68 -17.78 11.93 14.91
N ILE A 69 -18.48 10.92 15.42
CA ILE A 69 -19.24 11.04 16.69
C ILE A 69 -18.29 11.12 17.90
N LYS A 70 -17.08 10.55 17.77
CA LYS A 70 -16.05 10.59 18.81
C LYS A 70 -15.09 11.77 18.56
N LYS A 71 -14.80 12.51 19.62
CA LYS A 71 -13.69 13.47 19.70
C LYS A 71 -12.39 12.73 19.90
#